data_AF-A0A9D1M623-F1
#
_entry.id   AF-A0A9D1M623-F1
#
_cell.length_a   1.000
_cell.length_b   1.000
_cell.length_c   1.000
_cell.angle_alpha   90.00
_cell.angle_beta   90.00
_cell.angle_gamma   90.00
#
_symmetry.space_group_name_H-M   'P 1'
#
loop_
_entity.id
_entity.type
_entity.pdbx_description
1 polymer ?
#
loop_
_entity_poly.entity_id
_entity_poly.type
_entity_poly.pdbx_seq_one_letter_code
_entity_poly.pdbx_strand_id
1 'polypeptide(L)'
;VLAVFFTSGVISIPSIIGFITLFGIATRNGILLISKYQHLQKAGTPLHETVLHGSIDRLNPILMTALTSALALIPLVFNGDKSGNEIQSPMAVVVLGGLLTSTLLNIYLIPIVYEWFAKRKLNKETK
;
A
#
# COMPACT_ATOMS: atom_id res chain seq x y z
N VAL A 1 -7.55 -5.23 -6.27
CA VAL A 1 -8.62 -6.27 -6.30
C VAL A 1 -10.00 -5.64 -6.48
N LEU A 2 -10.43 -4.71 -5.61
CA LEU A 2 -11.73 -4.02 -5.78
C LEU A 2 -11.84 -3.17 -7.07
N ALA A 3 -10.77 -2.52 -7.51
CA ALA A 3 -10.78 -1.70 -8.73
C ALA A 3 -10.98 -2.50 -10.04
N VAL A 4 -10.49 -3.74 -10.11
CA VAL A 4 -10.75 -4.62 -11.27
C VAL A 4 -12.16 -5.21 -11.24
N PHE A 5 -12.77 -5.27 -10.06
CA PHE A 5 -14.17 -5.67 -9.92
C PHE A 5 -15.15 -4.59 -10.41
N PHE A 6 -14.77 -3.30 -10.30
CA PHE A 6 -15.59 -2.17 -10.75
C PHE A 6 -15.28 -1.70 -12.18
N THR A 7 -14.08 -1.99 -12.73
CA THR A 7 -13.72 -1.62 -14.10
C THR A 7 -13.59 -2.86 -15.00
N SER A 8 -14.67 -3.14 -15.74
CA SER A 8 -14.76 -3.87 -17.03
C SER A 8 -14.00 -5.18 -17.29
N GLY A 9 -13.38 -5.83 -16.30
CA GLY A 9 -13.05 -7.26 -16.37
C GLY A 9 -12.05 -7.73 -17.44
N VAL A 10 -11.26 -6.84 -18.05
CA VAL A 10 -10.23 -7.22 -19.04
C VAL A 10 -8.87 -7.38 -18.36
N ILE A 11 -8.49 -8.62 -18.06
CA ILE A 11 -7.10 -8.97 -17.72
C ILE A 11 -6.27 -8.89 -19.02
N SER A 12 -5.78 -7.70 -19.33
CA SER A 12 -4.86 -7.46 -20.44
C SER A 12 -3.41 -7.50 -19.95
N ILE A 13 -2.45 -7.74 -20.85
CA ILE A 13 -1.00 -7.72 -20.53
C ILE A 13 -0.60 -6.42 -19.78
N PRO A 14 -1.05 -5.22 -20.19
CA PRO A 14 -0.74 -3.97 -19.47
C PRO A 14 -1.33 -3.92 -18.07
N SER A 15 -2.50 -4.53 -17.85
CA SER A 15 -3.13 -4.63 -16.53
C SER A 15 -2.30 -5.51 -15.59
N ILE A 16 -1.71 -6.60 -16.08
CA ILE A 16 -0.80 -7.47 -15.30
C ILE A 16 0.46 -6.70 -14.90
N ILE A 17 1.06 -5.95 -15.83
CA ILE A 17 2.22 -5.09 -15.52
C ILE A 17 1.85 -4.10 -14.41
N GLY A 18 0.67 -3.46 -14.51
CA GLY A 18 0.15 -2.56 -13.48
C GLY A 18 0.00 -3.23 -12.11
N PHE A 19 -0.45 -4.49 -12.07
CA PHE A 19 -0.52 -5.26 -10.83
C PHE A 19 0.85 -5.54 -10.22
N ILE A 20 1.85 -5.90 -11.05
CA ILE A 20 3.22 -6.13 -10.57
C ILE A 20 3.80 -4.86 -9.98
N THR A 21 3.63 -3.72 -10.65
CA THR A 21 4.07 -2.41 -10.16
C THR A 21 3.38 -2.06 -8.85
N LEU A 22 2.07 -2.25 -8.77
CA LEU A 22 1.29 -2.03 -7.55
C LEU A 22 1.81 -2.87 -6.39
N PHE A 23 2.06 -4.16 -6.64
CA PHE A 23 2.58 -5.07 -5.63
C PHE A 23 3.94 -4.62 -5.09
N GLY A 24 4.82 -4.13 -5.95
CA GLY A 24 6.10 -3.54 -5.55
C GLY A 24 5.92 -2.31 -4.66
N ILE A 25 5.02 -1.38 -5.02
CA ILE A 25 4.75 -0.18 -4.22
C ILE A 25 4.15 -0.56 -2.86
N ALA A 26 3.17 -1.46 -2.85
CA ALA A 26 2.51 -1.96 -1.64
C ALA A 26 3.50 -2.60 -0.68
N THR A 27 4.36 -3.49 -1.20
CA THR A 27 5.38 -4.20 -0.44
C THR A 27 6.42 -3.25 0.12
N ARG A 28 6.90 -2.28 -0.69
CA ARG A 28 7.83 -1.24 -0.23
C ARG A 28 7.26 -0.43 0.93
N ASN A 29 6.02 0.03 0.79
CA ASN A 29 5.35 0.81 1.83
C ASN A 29 5.16 -0.02 3.13
N GLY A 30 4.81 -1.31 3.01
CA GLY A 30 4.68 -2.21 4.16
C GLY A 30 6.01 -2.50 4.87
N ILE A 31 7.07 -2.82 4.11
CA ILE A 31 8.40 -3.09 4.66
C ILE A 31 8.95 -1.87 5.42
N LEU A 32 8.79 -0.65 4.87
CA LEU A 32 9.24 0.58 5.52
C LEU A 32 8.51 0.84 6.84
N LEU A 33 7.21 0.54 6.90
CA LEU A 33 6.42 0.66 8.12
C LEU A 33 6.87 -0.34 9.20
N ILE A 34 7.05 -1.61 8.82
CA ILE A 34 7.53 -2.65 9.73
C ILE A 34 8.95 -2.34 10.22
N SER A 35 9.83 -1.88 9.33
CA SER A 35 11.20 -1.50 9.67
C SER A 35 11.22 -0.37 10.71
N LYS A 36 10.33 0.63 10.57
CA LYS A 36 10.18 1.69 11.57
C LYS A 36 9.69 1.14 12.92
N TYR A 37 8.74 0.21 12.94
CA TYR A 37 8.34 -0.44 14.19
C TYR A 37 9.46 -1.21 14.85
N GLN A 38 10.21 -2.00 14.07
CA GLN A 38 11.37 -2.73 14.59
C GLN A 38 12.44 -1.78 15.14
N HIS A 39 12.65 -0.64 14.51
CA HIS A 39 13.59 0.38 14.99
C HIS A 39 13.14 0.99 16.33
N LEU A 40 11.86 1.35 16.46
CA LEU A 40 11.28 1.88 17.71
C LEU A 40 11.29 0.84 18.83
N GLN A 41 10.94 -0.42 18.54
CA GLN A 41 11.07 -1.52 19.51
C GLN A 41 12.51 -1.70 20.00
N LYS A 42 13.50 -1.64 19.11
CA LYS A 42 14.92 -1.72 19.47
C LYS A 42 15.39 -0.53 20.30
N ALA A 43 14.76 0.63 20.15
CA ALA A 43 15.01 1.80 20.98
C ALA A 43 14.35 1.71 22.38
N GLY A 44 13.66 0.61 22.68
CA GLY A 44 13.00 0.37 23.98
C GLY A 44 11.63 1.01 24.12
N THR A 45 11.03 1.50 23.03
CA THR A 45 9.72 2.15 23.08
C THR A 45 8.62 1.11 23.36
N PRO A 46 7.66 1.38 24.27
CA PRO A 46 6.55 0.48 24.54
C PRO A 46 5.80 0.06 23.27
N LEU A 47 5.20 -1.13 23.27
CA LEU A 47 4.51 -1.68 22.10
C LEU A 47 3.45 -0.74 21.53
N HIS A 48 2.62 -0.19 22.41
CA HIS A 48 1.55 0.71 22.03
C HIS A 48 2.07 2.00 21.39
N GLU A 49 3.08 2.62 22.03
CA GLU A 49 3.72 3.84 21.51
C GLU A 49 4.46 3.60 20.20
N THR A 50 5.08 2.43 20.02
CA THR A 50 5.75 2.03 18.79
C THR A 50 4.78 1.99 17.60
N VAL A 51 3.63 1.33 17.80
CA VAL A 51 2.62 1.20 16.75
C VAL A 51 2.01 2.57 16.44
N LEU A 52 1.71 3.37 17.45
CA LEU A 52 1.15 4.70 17.29
C LEU A 52 2.11 5.66 16.55
N HIS A 53 3.31 5.87 17.10
CA HIS A 53 4.29 6.79 16.51
C HIS A 53 4.79 6.29 15.16
N GLY A 54 5.04 4.98 15.02
CA GLY A 54 5.48 4.40 13.75
C GLY A 54 4.42 4.51 12.65
N SER A 55 3.13 4.40 12.99
CA SER A 55 2.03 4.61 12.04
C SER A 55 1.95 6.07 11.59
N ILE A 56 1.98 7.01 12.54
CA ILE A 56 1.86 8.46 12.26
C ILE A 56 3.04 8.95 11.41
N ASP A 57 4.27 8.55 11.76
CA ASP A 57 5.50 8.93 11.04
C ASP A 57 5.52 8.44 9.59
N ARG A 58 4.74 7.40 9.26
CA ARG A 58 4.70 6.77 7.94
C ARG A 58 3.43 7.11 7.18
N LEU A 59 2.37 7.57 7.85
CA LEU A 59 1.14 8.02 7.22
C LEU A 59 1.42 9.10 6.15
N ASN A 60 2.18 10.13 6.50
CA ASN A 60 2.52 11.23 5.58
C ASN A 60 3.30 10.73 4.35
N PRO A 61 4.41 9.97 4.49
CA PRO A 61 5.09 9.36 3.35
C PRO A 61 4.22 8.45 2.48
N ILE A 62 3.39 7.59 3.07
CA ILE A 62 2.53 6.67 2.32
C ILE A 62 1.51 7.47 1.50
N LEU A 63 0.85 8.45 2.13
CA LEU A 63 -0.09 9.33 1.44
C LEU A 63 0.59 10.15 0.34
N MET A 64 1.81 10.65 0.57
CA MET A 64 2.58 11.38 -0.45
C MET A 64 2.79 10.52 -1.70
N THR A 65 3.18 9.24 -1.54
CA THR A 65 3.35 8.33 -2.68
C THR A 65 2.02 8.07 -3.39
N ALA A 66 0.95 7.80 -2.64
CA ALA A 66 -0.37 7.53 -3.21
C ALA A 66 -0.92 8.74 -3.97
N LEU A 67 -0.82 9.95 -3.41
CA LEU A 67 -1.29 11.19 -4.02
C LEU A 67 -0.47 11.54 -5.27
N THR A 68 0.85 11.45 -5.20
CA THR A 68 1.73 11.72 -6.35
C THR A 68 1.41 10.78 -7.51
N SER A 69 1.29 9.48 -7.24
CA SER A 69 0.91 8.50 -8.25
C SER A 69 -0.51 8.71 -8.76
N ALA A 70 -1.46 9.07 -7.88
CA ALA A 70 -2.83 9.35 -8.30
C ALA A 70 -2.88 10.55 -9.25
N LEU A 71 -2.25 11.67 -8.90
CA LEU A 71 -2.20 12.87 -9.74
C LEU A 71 -1.53 12.61 -11.10
N ALA A 72 -0.48 11.78 -11.13
CA ALA A 72 0.18 11.39 -12.38
C ALA A 72 -0.71 10.51 -13.29
N LEU A 73 -1.52 9.62 -12.69
CA LEU A 73 -2.29 8.63 -13.43
C LEU A 73 -3.72 9.08 -13.77
N ILE A 74 -4.32 10.01 -13.01
CA ILE A 74 -5.63 10.60 -13.30
C ILE A 74 -5.77 11.03 -14.77
N PRO A 75 -4.88 11.87 -15.35
CA PRO A 75 -5.04 12.32 -16.72
C PRO A 75 -4.93 11.16 -17.75
N LEU A 76 -4.15 10.12 -17.45
CA LEU A 76 -4.01 8.94 -18.32
C LEU A 76 -5.29 8.11 -18.35
N VAL A 77 -5.98 7.99 -17.21
CA VAL A 77 -7.26 7.29 -17.12
C VAL A 77 -8.35 8.07 -17.87
N PHE A 78 -8.44 9.39 -17.69
CA PHE A 78 -9.45 10.22 -18.37
C PHE A 78 -9.22 10.39 -19.87
N ASN A 79 -7.97 10.32 -20.34
CA ASN A 79 -7.63 10.41 -21.77
C ASN A 79 -7.48 9.03 -22.43
N GLY A 80 -8.05 7.98 -21.84
CA GLY A 80 -7.87 6.60 -22.29
C GLY A 80 -8.36 6.31 -23.71
N ASP A 81 -9.32 7.09 -24.22
CA ASP A 81 -9.94 6.89 -25.54
C ASP A 81 -9.10 7.43 -26.71
N LYS A 82 -7.94 8.05 -26.43
CA LYS A 82 -7.03 8.58 -27.48
C LYS A 82 -6.09 7.48 -27.98
N SER A 83 -5.87 7.42 -29.30
CA SER A 83 -4.87 6.52 -29.90
C SER A 83 -3.50 6.70 -29.26
N GLY A 84 -2.85 5.58 -28.91
CA GLY A 84 -1.58 5.54 -28.18
C GLY A 84 -1.72 5.34 -26.68
N ASN A 85 -2.92 5.52 -26.11
CA ASN A 85 -3.21 5.27 -24.70
C ASN A 85 -3.81 3.88 -24.44
N GLU A 86 -4.00 3.04 -25.46
CA GLU A 86 -4.66 1.73 -25.31
C GLU A 86 -3.88 0.78 -24.36
N ILE A 87 -2.58 0.97 -24.24
CA ILE A 87 -1.71 0.21 -23.32
C ILE A 87 -1.63 0.88 -21.95
N GLN A 88 -1.51 2.20 -21.92
CA GLN A 88 -1.25 2.94 -20.68
C GLN A 88 -2.50 3.09 -19.82
N SER A 89 -3.68 3.24 -20.43
CA SER A 89 -4.94 3.43 -19.73
C SER A 89 -5.30 2.22 -18.84
N PRO A 90 -5.33 0.97 -19.33
CA PRO A 90 -5.62 -0.19 -18.48
C PRO A 90 -4.62 -0.36 -17.32
N MET A 91 -3.34 -0.13 -17.59
CA MET A 91 -2.29 -0.17 -16.56
C MET A 91 -2.51 0.90 -15.49
N ALA A 92 -2.81 2.14 -15.90
CA ALA A 92 -3.03 3.27 -15.00
C ALA A 92 -4.25 3.04 -14.10
N VAL A 93 -5.35 2.50 -14.64
CA VAL A 93 -6.57 2.16 -13.87
C VAL A 93 -6.25 1.17 -12.75
N VAL A 94 -5.52 0.10 -13.06
CA VAL A 94 -5.13 -0.93 -12.09
C VAL A 94 -4.25 -0.35 -10.99
N VAL A 95 -3.25 0.43 -11.35
CA VAL A 95 -2.33 1.04 -10.39
C VAL A 95 -3.06 2.05 -9.50
N LEU A 96 -3.90 2.92 -10.07
CA LEU A 96 -4.63 3.95 -9.34
C LEU A 96 -5.61 3.34 -8.32
N GLY A 97 -6.48 2.44 -8.76
CA GLY A 97 -7.45 1.81 -7.87
C GLY A 97 -6.81 0.82 -6.89
N GLY A 98 -5.72 0.19 -7.31
CA GLY A 98 -4.88 -0.64 -6.47
C GLY A 98 -4.20 0.12 -5.34
N LEU A 99 -3.64 1.29 -5.64
CA LEU A 99 -2.93 2.13 -4.69
C LEU A 99 -3.85 2.64 -3.59
N LEU A 100 -5.06 3.07 -3.94
CA LEU A 100 -6.06 3.49 -2.97
C LEU A 100 -6.38 2.34 -2.00
N THR A 101 -6.69 1.16 -2.55
CA THR A 101 -7.03 -0.02 -1.74
C THR A 101 -5.84 -0.46 -0.87
N SER A 102 -4.64 -0.52 -1.44
CA SER A 102 -3.43 -0.97 -0.76
C SER A 102 -2.96 0.01 0.31
N THR A 103 -3.15 1.31 0.10
CA THR A 103 -2.79 2.35 1.08
C THR A 103 -3.66 2.23 2.32
N LEU A 104 -4.98 2.09 2.13
CA LEU A 104 -5.92 1.87 3.23
C LEU A 104 -5.59 0.58 4.00
N LEU A 105 -5.35 -0.51 3.27
CA LEU A 105 -4.93 -1.78 3.87
C LEU A 105 -3.60 -1.62 4.62
N ASN A 106 -2.59 -0.94 4.09
CA ASN A 106 -1.32 -0.78 4.81
C ASN A 106 -1.48 0.02 6.11
N ILE A 107 -2.27 1.09 6.09
CA ILE A 107 -2.47 1.95 7.26
C ILE A 107 -3.28 1.24 8.36
N TYR A 108 -4.23 0.37 8.01
CA TYR A 108 -5.05 -0.33 9.02
C TYR A 108 -4.52 -1.72 9.37
N LEU A 109 -4.18 -2.52 8.37
CA LEU A 109 -3.92 -3.95 8.51
C LEU A 109 -2.52 -4.22 9.10
N ILE A 110 -1.50 -3.45 8.70
CA ILE A 110 -0.13 -3.64 9.21
C ILE A 110 -0.02 -3.33 10.71
N PRO A 111 -0.56 -2.22 11.26
CA PRO A 111 -0.57 -2.00 12.72
C PRO A 111 -1.24 -3.13 13.49
N ILE A 112 -2.41 -3.57 13.04
CA ILE A 112 -3.20 -4.63 13.70
C ILE A 112 -2.43 -5.95 13.69
N VAL A 113 -1.88 -6.35 12.55
CA VAL A 113 -1.11 -7.59 12.42
C VAL A 113 0.15 -7.52 13.27
N TYR A 114 0.85 -6.39 13.28
CA TYR A 114 2.05 -6.21 14.08
C TYR A 114 1.75 -6.31 15.58
N GLU A 115 0.71 -5.64 16.06
CA GLU A 115 0.29 -5.69 17.46
C GLU A 115 -0.10 -7.11 17.88
N TRP A 116 -0.84 -7.83 17.03
CA TRP A 116 -1.23 -9.22 17.28
C TRP A 116 -0.02 -10.17 17.36
N PHE A 117 0.93 -10.04 16.42
CA PHE A 117 2.16 -10.83 16.44
C PHE A 117 3.02 -10.54 17.67
N ALA A 118 3.14 -9.26 18.06
CA ALA A 118 3.97 -8.87 19.18
C ALA A 118 3.34 -9.28 20.53
N LYS A 119 2.01 -9.16 20.70
CA LYS A 119 1.29 -9.70 21.86
C LYS A 119 1.46 -11.22 21.99
N ARG A 120 1.42 -11.96 20.87
CA ARG A 120 1.69 -13.41 20.86
C ARG A 120 3.11 -13.76 21.27
N LYS A 121 4.11 -12.94 20.90
CA LYS A 121 5.50 -13.16 21.29
C LYS A 121 5.69 -12.96 22.79
N LEU A 122 5.13 -11.89 23.36
CA LEU A 122 5.16 -11.62 24.82
C LEU A 122 4.55 -12.78 25.62
N ASN A 123 3.38 -13.30 25.20
CA ASN A 123 2.73 -14.44 25.87
C ASN A 123 3.51 -15.76 25.80
N LYS A 124 4.46 -15.91 24.87
CA LYS A 124 5.34 -17.09 24.79
C LYS A 124 6.58 -16.99 25.68
N GLU A 125 7.01 -15.78 26.05
CA GLU A 125 8.16 -15.57 26.95
C GLU A 125 7.74 -15.58 28.43
N THR A 126 6.44 -15.44 28.73
CA THR A 126 5.88 -15.53 30.10
C THR A 126 5.47 -16.96 30.50
N LYS A 127 5.62 -17.95 29.61
CA LYS A 127 5.36 -19.38 29.86
C LYS A 127 6.66 -20.16 29.81
#